data_AF-A0A3E0EL00-F1
#
_entry.id   AF-A0A3E0EL00-F1
#
_cell.length_a   1.000
_cell.length_b   1.000
_cell.length_c   1.000
_cell.angle_alpha   90.00
_cell.angle_beta   90.00
_cell.angle_gamma   90.00
#
_symmetry.space_group_name_H-M   'P 1'
#
loop_
_entity.id
_entity.type
_entity.pdbx_description
1 polymer ?
#
loop_
_entity_poly.entity_id
_entity_poly.type
_entity_poly.pdbx_seq_one_letter_code
_entity_poly.pdbx_strand_id
1 'polypeptide(L)'
;MIEDRNAIRESLSDPDGVPEESLSSVSSVKKEVHSLFNKDMRANENRSKVQVGGVNGSKNGDFDYSMSENGYGDSETTIKFYKSAFKSNYILARSILHEYYHAGNFYSGSAGTTMYNLRNINDFRGNRLQNAYTDYFEKGAFNFVRGLGASNDSNYFYDPKLYHR
;
A
#
# COMPACT_ATOMS: atom_id res chain seq x y z
N MET A 1 -27.40 -14.44 -7.38
CA MET A 1 -26.40 -13.46 -6.89
C MET A 1 -25.14 -14.24 -6.65
N ILE A 2 -24.06 -13.92 -7.36
CA ILE A 2 -22.73 -14.40 -6.99
C ILE A 2 -22.31 -13.42 -5.89
N GLU A 3 -22.21 -13.90 -4.64
CA GLU A 3 -21.57 -13.11 -3.60
C GLU A 3 -20.14 -12.82 -4.07
N ASP A 4 -19.81 -11.54 -4.26
CA ASP A 4 -18.43 -11.11 -4.49
C ASP A 4 -17.62 -11.56 -3.26
N ARG A 5 -16.88 -12.65 -3.40
CA ARG A 5 -16.01 -13.17 -2.32
C ARG A 5 -14.97 -12.13 -1.97
N ASN A 6 -15.03 -11.63 -0.75
CA ASN A 6 -14.09 -10.67 -0.20
C ASN A 6 -13.07 -11.42 0.65
N ALA A 7 -11.98 -11.86 0.01
CA ALA A 7 -10.94 -12.67 0.63
C ALA A 7 -10.31 -11.98 1.85
N ILE A 8 -10.28 -10.64 1.88
CA ILE A 8 -9.79 -9.87 3.01
C ILE A 8 -10.72 -10.06 4.21
N ARG A 9 -12.04 -9.92 4.03
CA ARG A 9 -13.02 -10.17 5.11
C ARG A 9 -12.99 -11.61 5.57
N GLU A 10 -12.91 -12.56 4.64
CA GLU A 10 -12.85 -14.00 4.95
C GLU A 10 -11.61 -14.40 5.76
N SER A 11 -10.52 -13.63 5.64
CA SER A 11 -9.27 -13.89 6.38
C SER A 11 -9.27 -13.33 7.80
N LEU A 12 -10.21 -12.44 8.14
CA LEU A 12 -10.27 -11.77 9.43
C LEU A 12 -11.23 -12.47 10.38
N SER A 13 -10.80 -12.67 11.62
CA SER A 13 -11.61 -13.24 12.69
C SER A 13 -12.78 -12.33 13.13
N ASP A 14 -12.55 -11.01 13.11
CA ASP A 14 -13.57 -9.99 13.36
C ASP A 14 -13.33 -8.79 12.40
N PRO A 15 -13.88 -8.81 11.17
CA PRO A 15 -13.63 -7.76 10.19
C PRO A 15 -14.12 -6.37 10.60
N ASP A 16 -15.18 -6.30 11.43
CA ASP A 16 -15.86 -5.07 11.82
C ASP A 16 -15.42 -4.55 13.19
N GLY A 17 -14.64 -5.35 13.94
CA GLY A 17 -13.98 -4.95 15.18
C GLY A 17 -13.08 -3.73 15.00
N VAL A 18 -13.01 -2.89 16.04
CA VAL A 18 -12.24 -1.65 16.06
C VAL A 18 -10.91 -1.89 16.80
N PRO A 19 -9.77 -2.00 16.09
CA PRO A 19 -8.48 -2.25 16.72
C PRO A 19 -7.94 -1.01 17.46
N GLU A 20 -7.13 -1.24 18.48
CA GLU A 20 -6.34 -0.17 19.11
C GLU A 20 -5.31 0.40 18.11
N GLU A 21 -5.05 1.70 18.15
CA GLU A 21 -3.99 2.38 17.38
C GLU A 21 -2.59 1.99 17.90
N SER A 22 -2.15 0.77 17.60
CA SER A 22 -0.88 0.22 18.10
C SER A 22 -0.17 -0.68 17.08
N LEU A 23 1.15 -0.83 17.24
CA LEU A 23 1.96 -1.78 16.46
C LEU A 23 1.52 -3.24 16.69
N SER A 24 0.99 -3.54 17.87
CA SER A 24 0.46 -4.85 18.21
C SER A 24 -0.76 -5.19 17.35
N SER A 25 -1.70 -4.24 17.20
CA SER A 25 -2.87 -4.41 16.33
C SER A 25 -2.48 -4.61 14.87
N VAL A 26 -1.55 -3.78 14.36
CA VAL A 26 -1.01 -3.95 13.00
C VAL A 26 -0.43 -5.35 12.82
N SER A 27 0.37 -5.81 13.78
CA SER A 27 1.02 -7.12 13.73
C SER A 27 0.01 -8.27 13.81
N SER A 28 -1.05 -8.14 14.61
CA SER A 28 -2.12 -9.13 14.73
C SER A 28 -2.89 -9.26 13.42
N VAL A 29 -3.42 -8.14 12.91
CA VAL A 29 -4.19 -8.12 11.66
C VAL A 29 -3.34 -8.56 10.47
N LYS A 30 -2.05 -8.17 10.42
CA LYS A 30 -1.13 -8.64 9.37
C LYS A 30 -1.02 -10.16 9.34
N LYS A 31 -0.97 -10.83 10.49
CA LYS A 31 -0.89 -12.30 10.56
C LYS A 31 -2.13 -12.94 9.96
N GLU A 32 -3.31 -12.39 10.24
CA GLU A 32 -4.59 -12.90 9.72
C GLU A 32 -4.65 -12.82 8.19
N VAL A 33 -4.14 -11.73 7.59
CA VAL A 33 -4.16 -11.54 6.12
C VAL A 33 -2.85 -11.93 5.41
N HIS A 34 -1.89 -12.54 6.11
CA HIS A 34 -0.55 -12.84 5.55
C HIS A 34 -0.60 -13.79 4.36
N SER A 35 -1.54 -14.73 4.35
CA SER A 35 -1.76 -15.67 3.24
C SER A 35 -2.06 -14.94 1.93
N LEU A 36 -2.69 -13.77 1.99
CA LEU A 36 -3.06 -12.94 0.84
C LEU A 36 -1.88 -12.15 0.26
N PHE A 37 -0.73 -12.10 0.95
CA PHE A 37 0.45 -11.43 0.42
C PHE A 37 0.90 -12.10 -0.88
N ASN A 38 1.41 -11.32 -1.82
CA ASN A 38 2.09 -11.89 -2.98
C ASN A 38 3.53 -12.31 -2.60
N LYS A 39 4.25 -12.90 -3.57
CA LYS A 39 5.63 -13.38 -3.34
C LYS A 39 6.57 -12.26 -2.91
N ASP A 40 6.50 -11.09 -3.53
CA ASP A 40 7.42 -9.98 -3.28
C ASP A 40 7.14 -9.30 -1.95
N MET A 41 5.86 -9.20 -1.56
CA MET A 41 5.46 -8.74 -0.22
C MET A 41 6.04 -9.65 0.86
N ARG A 42 5.88 -10.98 0.72
CA ARG A 42 6.44 -11.96 1.67
C ARG A 42 7.96 -11.90 1.74
N ALA A 43 8.63 -11.79 0.59
CA ALA A 43 10.09 -11.73 0.52
C ALA A 43 10.68 -10.47 1.19
N ASN A 44 9.91 -9.38 1.27
CA ASN A 44 10.41 -8.07 1.69
C ASN A 44 9.70 -7.50 2.92
N GLU A 45 8.84 -8.27 3.60
CA GLU A 45 7.98 -7.78 4.68
C GLU A 45 8.73 -7.17 5.89
N ASN A 46 9.99 -7.56 6.09
CA ASN A 46 10.79 -7.14 7.25
C ASN A 46 11.81 -6.03 6.90
N ARG A 47 11.77 -5.49 5.68
CA ARG A 47 12.74 -4.48 5.22
C ARG A 47 12.36 -3.05 5.60
N SER A 48 11.07 -2.79 5.77
CA SER A 48 10.55 -1.47 6.14
C SER A 48 10.34 -1.36 7.65
N LYS A 49 10.65 -0.20 8.23
CA LYS A 49 10.21 0.13 9.59
C LYS A 49 8.70 0.34 9.59
N VAL A 50 8.00 -0.17 10.58
CA VAL A 50 6.56 0.09 10.77
C VAL A 50 6.36 1.15 11.84
N GLN A 51 5.51 2.14 11.56
CA GLN A 51 5.12 3.20 12.49
C GLN A 51 3.60 3.31 12.56
N VAL A 52 3.11 3.68 13.73
CA VAL A 52 1.69 3.91 14.00
C VAL A 52 1.51 5.31 14.54
N GLY A 53 0.49 6.00 14.05
CA GLY A 53 0.09 7.33 14.47
C GLY A 53 0.62 8.45 13.59
N GLY A 54 0.23 9.67 13.95
CA GLY A 54 0.47 10.89 13.18
C GLY A 54 -0.82 11.54 12.69
N VAL A 55 -0.75 12.83 12.38
CA VAL A 55 -1.88 13.62 11.88
C VAL A 55 -1.84 13.59 10.37
N ASN A 56 -2.54 12.65 9.73
CA ASN A 56 -2.76 12.71 8.28
C ASN A 56 -4.26 12.58 7.99
N GLY A 57 -4.84 13.65 7.45
CA GLY A 57 -6.28 13.91 7.48
C GLY A 57 -7.12 13.13 6.45
N SER A 58 -6.48 12.42 5.51
CA SER A 58 -7.20 11.75 4.40
C SER A 58 -6.74 10.33 4.05
N LYS A 59 -5.51 9.93 4.38
CA LYS A 59 -4.96 8.59 4.06
C LYS A 59 -5.09 7.64 5.24
N ASN A 60 -5.18 6.33 4.97
CA ASN A 60 -5.11 5.29 6.00
C ASN A 60 -3.66 4.85 6.29
N GLY A 61 -2.81 4.84 5.27
CA GLY A 61 -1.39 4.55 5.40
C GLY A 61 -0.55 5.40 4.46
N ASP A 62 0.77 5.31 4.63
CA ASP A 62 1.74 5.84 3.68
C ASP A 62 2.96 4.93 3.66
N PHE A 63 3.55 4.78 2.47
CA PHE A 63 4.84 4.16 2.28
C PHE A 63 5.86 5.25 1.97
N ASP A 64 6.68 5.59 2.96
CA ASP A 64 7.76 6.56 2.82
C ASP A 64 9.01 5.88 2.28
N TYR A 65 9.51 6.41 1.17
CA TYR A 65 10.75 6.01 0.53
C TYR A 65 11.39 7.24 -0.13
N SER A 66 12.69 7.16 -0.37
CA SER A 66 13.37 8.03 -1.34
C SER A 66 13.85 7.19 -2.50
N MET A 67 13.67 7.75 -3.70
CA MET A 67 14.15 7.16 -4.94
C MET A 67 14.81 8.28 -5.74
N SER A 68 16.06 8.06 -6.13
CA SER A 68 16.73 8.92 -7.10
C SER A 68 16.01 8.87 -8.44
N GLU A 69 16.13 9.92 -9.24
CA GLU A 69 15.56 9.95 -10.60
C GLU A 69 16.12 8.85 -11.52
N ASN A 70 17.22 8.20 -11.14
CA ASN A 70 17.82 7.07 -11.88
C ASN A 70 17.19 5.72 -11.48
N GLY A 71 16.20 5.71 -10.58
CA GLY A 71 15.52 4.50 -10.12
C GLY A 71 16.21 3.76 -8.98
N TYR A 72 17.30 4.31 -8.42
CA TYR A 72 17.94 3.76 -7.22
C TYR A 72 17.22 4.28 -5.98
N GLY A 73 16.71 3.36 -5.16
CA GLY A 73 16.10 3.67 -3.87
C GLY A 73 17.14 3.81 -2.76
N ASP A 74 16.98 4.77 -1.84
CA ASP A 74 17.80 4.78 -0.63
C ASP A 74 17.32 3.73 0.37
N SER A 75 18.20 3.36 1.30
CA SER A 75 18.10 2.10 2.05
C SER A 75 17.00 2.05 3.12
N GLU A 76 16.47 3.18 3.57
CA GLU A 76 15.48 3.22 4.66
C GLU A 76 14.08 3.56 4.15
N THR A 77 13.14 2.62 4.33
CA THR A 77 11.72 2.83 4.04
C THR A 77 10.88 2.69 5.30
N THR A 78 9.77 3.41 5.37
CA THR A 78 8.83 3.36 6.50
C THR A 78 7.41 3.13 6.00
N ILE A 79 6.72 2.15 6.57
CA ILE A 79 5.28 1.98 6.44
C ILE A 79 4.62 2.66 7.64
N LYS A 80 3.74 3.63 7.38
CA LYS A 80 2.97 4.35 8.39
C LYS A 80 1.51 3.95 8.33
N PHE A 81 0.89 3.75 9.49
CA PHE A 81 -0.56 3.60 9.63
C PHE A 81 -1.12 4.72 10.48
N TYR A 82 -2.09 5.46 9.93
CA TYR A 82 -2.75 6.59 10.59
C TYR A 82 -4.03 6.15 11.29
N LYS A 83 -4.54 7.00 12.19
CA LYS A 83 -5.78 6.76 12.96
C LYS A 83 -6.97 6.27 12.11
N SER A 84 -7.10 6.76 10.89
CA SER A 84 -8.14 6.36 9.93
C SER A 84 -8.06 4.87 9.54
N ALA A 85 -6.88 4.24 9.55
CA ALA A 85 -6.71 2.80 9.34
C ALA A 85 -7.37 1.97 10.44
N PHE A 86 -7.41 2.48 11.67
CA PHE A 86 -7.89 1.75 12.85
C PHE A 86 -9.41 1.86 13.07
N LYS A 87 -10.16 2.35 12.08
CA LYS A 87 -11.63 2.40 12.12
C LYS A 87 -12.28 1.02 12.14
N SER A 88 -11.64 0.02 11.55
CA SER A 88 -12.01 -1.40 11.66
C SER A 88 -10.85 -2.30 11.24
N ASN A 89 -10.86 -3.56 11.66
CA ASN A 89 -9.86 -4.56 11.25
C ASN A 89 -9.84 -4.72 9.72
N TYR A 90 -10.98 -4.63 9.05
CA TYR A 90 -11.05 -4.63 7.59
C TYR A 90 -10.32 -3.45 6.94
N ILE A 91 -10.48 -2.23 7.47
CA ILE A 91 -9.78 -1.04 6.95
C ILE A 91 -8.27 -1.15 7.23
N LEU A 92 -7.89 -1.64 8.42
CA LEU A 92 -6.50 -1.85 8.78
C LEU A 92 -5.85 -2.91 7.88
N ALA A 93 -6.51 -4.04 7.68
CA ALA A 93 -6.06 -5.12 6.80
C ALA A 93 -5.84 -4.66 5.36
N ARG A 94 -6.79 -3.89 4.81
CA ARG A 94 -6.64 -3.28 3.48
C ARG A 94 -5.44 -2.35 3.40
N SER A 95 -5.25 -1.52 4.43
CA SER A 95 -4.11 -0.61 4.50
C SER A 95 -2.80 -1.39 4.57
N ILE A 96 -2.74 -2.46 5.37
CA ILE A 96 -1.58 -3.36 5.45
C ILE A 96 -1.26 -3.94 4.07
N LEU A 97 -2.25 -4.50 3.38
CA LEU A 97 -2.07 -5.08 2.04
C LEU A 97 -1.57 -4.04 1.03
N HIS A 98 -2.08 -2.81 1.08
CA HIS A 98 -1.67 -1.69 0.22
C HIS A 98 -0.23 -1.26 0.48
N GLU A 99 0.12 -0.93 1.72
CA GLU A 99 1.46 -0.40 2.03
C GLU A 99 2.54 -1.48 1.89
N TYR A 100 2.22 -2.75 2.21
CA TYR A 100 3.16 -3.84 1.98
C TYR A 100 3.31 -4.18 0.49
N TYR A 101 2.29 -3.94 -0.34
CA TYR A 101 2.43 -4.04 -1.80
C TYR A 101 3.48 -3.04 -2.30
N HIS A 102 3.42 -1.80 -1.83
CA HIS A 102 4.42 -0.78 -2.14
C HIS A 102 5.83 -1.22 -1.74
N ALA A 103 6.01 -1.72 -0.52
CA ALA A 103 7.29 -2.24 -0.06
C ALA A 103 7.79 -3.41 -0.94
N GLY A 104 6.93 -4.37 -1.27
CA GLY A 104 7.27 -5.48 -2.16
C GLY A 104 7.67 -5.03 -3.56
N ASN A 105 6.92 -4.09 -4.14
CA ASN A 105 7.19 -3.54 -5.48
C ASN A 105 8.50 -2.73 -5.51
N PHE A 106 8.77 -1.96 -4.45
CA PHE A 106 10.01 -1.21 -4.28
C PHE A 106 11.22 -2.14 -4.19
N TYR A 107 11.20 -3.10 -3.27
CA TYR A 107 12.36 -3.95 -3.00
C TYR A 107 12.58 -5.08 -4.01
N SER A 108 11.56 -5.46 -4.79
CA SER A 108 11.74 -6.37 -5.94
C SER A 108 12.46 -5.70 -7.13
N GLY A 109 12.64 -4.37 -7.11
CA GLY A 109 13.22 -3.60 -8.21
C GLY A 109 12.21 -3.25 -9.31
N SER A 110 10.95 -3.68 -9.19
CA SER A 110 9.87 -3.36 -10.13
C SER A 110 9.61 -1.86 -10.20
N ALA A 111 9.61 -1.18 -9.04
CA ALA A 111 9.43 0.26 -8.95
C ALA A 111 10.59 1.02 -9.62
N GLY A 112 11.84 0.62 -9.34
CA GLY A 112 13.04 1.23 -9.94
C GLY A 112 13.09 1.04 -11.46
N THR A 113 12.76 -0.15 -11.96
CA THR A 113 12.65 -0.44 -13.41
C THR A 113 11.59 0.43 -14.07
N THR A 114 10.46 0.65 -13.39
CA THR A 114 9.38 1.49 -13.92
C THR A 114 9.79 2.96 -13.96
N MET A 115 10.41 3.48 -12.90
CA MET A 115 10.98 4.83 -12.88
C MET A 115 11.97 5.03 -14.04
N TYR A 116 12.87 4.06 -14.23
CA TYR A 116 13.84 4.07 -15.33
C TYR A 116 13.14 4.11 -16.70
N ASN A 117 12.13 3.27 -16.94
CA ASN A 117 11.42 3.21 -18.21
C ASN A 117 10.63 4.50 -18.49
N LEU A 118 9.91 5.02 -17.49
CA LEU A 118 9.18 6.29 -17.62
C LEU A 118 10.13 7.43 -17.99
N ARG A 119 11.34 7.44 -17.44
CA ARG A 119 12.36 8.43 -17.77
C ARG A 119 12.98 8.19 -19.15
N ASN A 120 13.56 7.02 -19.39
CA ASN A 120 14.46 6.82 -20.52
C ASN A 120 13.76 6.34 -21.79
N ILE A 121 12.58 5.72 -21.67
CA ILE A 121 11.80 5.23 -22.80
C ILE A 121 10.68 6.22 -23.15
N ASN A 122 9.94 6.70 -22.15
CA ASN A 122 8.82 7.63 -22.37
C ASN A 122 9.20 9.11 -22.31
N ASP A 123 10.48 9.40 -22.03
CA ASP A 123 11.04 10.75 -21.93
C ASP A 123 10.31 11.68 -20.93
N PHE A 124 9.77 11.12 -19.84
CA PHE A 124 9.14 11.93 -18.80
C PHE A 124 10.21 12.58 -17.90
N ARG A 125 9.96 13.83 -17.49
CA ARG A 125 10.86 14.64 -16.63
C ARG A 125 10.07 15.44 -15.59
N GLY A 126 10.74 15.84 -14.51
CA GLY A 126 10.17 16.70 -13.46
C GLY A 126 8.83 16.16 -12.93
N ASN A 127 7.85 17.05 -12.74
CA ASN A 127 6.52 16.68 -12.21
C ASN A 127 5.80 15.63 -13.06
N ARG A 128 6.02 15.61 -14.38
CA ARG A 128 5.41 14.60 -15.26
C ARG A 128 5.94 13.20 -14.96
N LEU A 129 7.25 13.07 -14.71
CA LEU A 129 7.85 11.79 -14.30
C LEU A 129 7.33 11.36 -12.94
N GLN A 130 7.34 12.28 -11.97
CA GLN A 130 6.90 12.01 -10.60
C GLN A 130 5.42 11.56 -10.59
N ASN A 131 4.53 12.30 -11.24
CA ASN A 131 3.10 12.00 -11.25
C ASN A 131 2.81 10.68 -11.99
N ALA A 132 3.50 10.39 -13.10
CA ALA A 132 3.35 9.11 -13.81
C ALA A 132 3.85 7.92 -12.98
N TYR A 133 4.96 8.09 -12.26
CA TYR A 133 5.49 7.06 -11.37
C TYR A 133 4.55 6.82 -10.18
N THR A 134 4.09 7.89 -9.53
CA THR A 134 3.08 7.81 -8.45
C THR A 134 1.78 7.15 -8.93
N ASP A 135 1.32 7.49 -10.14
CA ASP A 135 0.18 6.83 -10.80
C ASP A 135 0.37 5.31 -10.89
N TYR A 136 1.51 4.87 -11.42
CA TYR A 136 1.82 3.45 -11.55
C TYR A 136 1.83 2.75 -10.19
N PHE A 137 2.52 3.35 -9.22
CA PHE A 137 2.77 2.75 -7.92
C PHE A 137 1.45 2.58 -7.15
N GLU A 138 0.66 3.65 -7.02
CA GLU A 138 -0.64 3.62 -6.34
C GLU A 138 -1.67 2.76 -7.08
N LYS A 139 -1.81 2.89 -8.41
CA LYS A 139 -2.75 2.06 -9.17
C LYS A 139 -2.46 0.57 -9.01
N GLY A 140 -1.18 0.18 -8.97
CA GLY A 140 -0.77 -1.20 -8.70
C GLY A 140 -1.30 -1.71 -7.36
N ALA A 141 -1.08 -0.95 -6.29
CA ALA A 141 -1.53 -1.31 -4.95
C ALA A 141 -3.07 -1.37 -4.85
N PHE A 142 -3.77 -0.36 -5.38
CA PHE A 142 -5.24 -0.37 -5.41
C PHE A 142 -5.80 -1.56 -6.20
N ASN A 143 -5.24 -1.87 -7.37
CA ASN A 143 -5.68 -3.01 -8.18
C ASN A 143 -5.43 -4.35 -7.48
N PHE A 144 -4.29 -4.49 -6.79
CA PHE A 144 -4.00 -5.67 -5.98
C PHE A 144 -5.05 -5.88 -4.89
N VAL A 145 -5.31 -4.86 -4.07
CA VAL A 145 -6.29 -4.94 -2.98
C VAL A 145 -7.71 -5.15 -3.51
N ARG A 146 -8.08 -4.52 -4.63
CA ARG A 146 -9.36 -4.77 -5.33
C ARG A 146 -9.48 -6.20 -5.85
N GLY A 147 -8.41 -6.79 -6.36
CA GLY A 147 -8.37 -8.19 -6.78
C GLY A 147 -8.66 -9.18 -5.66
N LEU A 148 -8.48 -8.78 -4.40
CA LEU A 148 -8.83 -9.56 -3.21
C LEU A 148 -10.29 -9.37 -2.76
N GLY A 149 -11.12 -8.70 -3.57
CA GLY A 149 -12.53 -8.48 -3.29
C GLY A 149 -12.82 -7.31 -2.36
N ALA A 150 -11.86 -6.37 -2.19
CA ALA A 150 -12.20 -5.08 -1.63
C ALA A 150 -13.24 -4.39 -2.52
N SER A 151 -14.44 -4.18 -1.97
CA SER A 151 -15.64 -3.71 -2.68
C SER A 151 -15.37 -2.44 -3.49
N ASN A 152 -16.17 -2.22 -4.54
CA ASN A 152 -16.37 -0.93 -5.23
C ASN A 152 -16.99 0.14 -4.30
N ASP A 153 -16.72 0.11 -2.99
CA ASP A 153 -17.14 1.19 -2.12
C ASP A 153 -16.44 2.46 -2.61
N SER A 154 -17.23 3.51 -2.81
CA SER A 154 -16.81 4.83 -3.31
C SER A 154 -15.69 5.50 -2.50
N ASN A 155 -15.18 4.84 -1.46
CA ASN A 155 -14.21 5.34 -0.50
C ASN A 155 -12.82 4.68 -0.65
N TYR A 156 -12.61 3.78 -1.63
CA TYR A 156 -11.31 3.16 -1.88
C TYR A 156 -10.99 3.00 -3.37
N PHE A 157 -10.86 4.15 -4.01
CA PHE A 157 -10.41 4.27 -5.39
C PHE A 157 -9.14 5.10 -5.42
N TYR A 158 -8.32 4.86 -6.44
CA TYR A 158 -7.20 5.74 -6.73
C TYR A 158 -7.72 7.12 -7.14
N ASP A 159 -7.48 8.15 -6.33
CA ASP A 159 -7.71 9.55 -6.68
C ASP A 159 -6.37 10.26 -6.94
N PRO A 160 -6.01 10.56 -8.19
CA PRO A 160 -4.76 11.26 -8.51
C PRO A 160 -4.56 12.56 -7.73
N LYS A 161 -5.64 13.27 -7.36
CA LYS A 161 -5.58 14.54 -6.61
C LYS A 161 -5.02 14.38 -5.20
N LEU A 162 -5.10 13.19 -4.61
CA LEU A 162 -4.55 12.91 -3.28
C LEU A 162 -3.03 12.66 -3.30
N TYR A 163 -2.46 12.37 -4.47
CA TYR A 163 -1.09 11.86 -4.58
C TYR A 163 -0.19 12.68 -5.52
N HIS A 164 -0.76 13.40 -6.49
CA HIS A 164 0.00 14.27 -7.38
C HIS A 164 0.41 15.56 -6.67
N ARG A 165 1.56 16.11 -7.08
CA ARG A 165 2.09 17.40 -6.63
C ARG A 165 2.36 18.31 -7.83
#